data_AF-A0A2H3DVT3-F1
#
_entry.id   AF-A0A2H3DVT3-F1
#
_cell.length_a   1.000
_cell.length_b   1.000
_cell.length_c   1.000
_cell.angle_alpha   90.00
_cell.angle_beta   90.00
_cell.angle_gamma   90.00
#
_symmetry.space_group_name_H-M   'P 1'
#
loop_
_entity.id
_entity.type
_entity.pdbx_description
1 polymer ?
#
loop_
_entity_poly.entity_id
_entity_poly.type
_entity_poly.pdbx_seq_one_letter_code
_entity_poly.pdbx_strand_id
1 'polypeptide(L)'
;MMATSHLHSWLENVVHNYWGKKERLSRVIYKVQVSENDYDTLETQLTEKFPDRHCQQYDSSRNSQTSDNLKLRCLLSLKKCQENDNEDEDTDSFTILDMQDISSGIKGPFSLPVILVRKEYRVFRKLVMAGRYNSFVSGQPGIGKTYFLFFVLVTFVLEGRPFLFVSKGVKWYIDNGSVAPVSRVPLPARGKNWIRDPLVILIDGDGKDDQYQPEFQPRNYRVIMVTSLWDDEHRDWVKRKAIGSVQELAMQGWDAKELRFASSFLYEFDTTPSRLANSIRLFGRSPSVCFAAATGSNGAAVALNNIKSVVQGVPDIPAALLSYRMGTSVPHTLLEVIPQDEWRLWVSVAVRPVSGLALDLLFHDQVERSGQSVYDLYSELRTDLWRAAMFIEMTWERVLHRYLSQVQGHFELTPLDSSHPPYTLHLSQPFHIYDACSTDIAFRLTLLKAFDSDGSVTQSCYAYADTPALDSVAIVGSNFLGFQMATGSTHSMKLIALQRAQRWLKIGTPLEKFRPSKDNKWNIIFMVPSTLKGNFPLQSIDDSTASLWKPPQAQTLASSTTGRSNKQKHKKRRVIANPDFEDSGVWGNCLYQYAWFVDEKDVFPAYATYLEEDFDSAFSTVTGYN
;
A
#
# COMPACT_ATOMS: atom_id res chain seq x y z
N MET A 1 -35.22 -9.02 5.18
CA MET A 1 -36.10 -8.93 3.98
C MET A 1 -35.88 -7.67 3.14
N MET A 2 -35.75 -6.45 3.69
CA MET A 2 -35.52 -5.24 2.85
C MET A 2 -34.14 -5.21 2.14
N ALA A 3 -33.07 -5.72 2.75
CA ALA A 3 -31.75 -5.71 2.12
C ALA A 3 -31.62 -6.67 0.92
N THR A 4 -32.37 -7.78 0.92
CA THR A 4 -32.39 -8.75 -0.18
C THR A 4 -33.23 -8.25 -1.37
N SER A 5 -34.29 -7.46 -1.14
CA SER A 5 -35.08 -6.87 -2.22
C SER A 5 -34.34 -5.76 -2.99
N HIS A 6 -33.52 -4.96 -2.29
CA HIS A 6 -32.66 -3.95 -2.95
C HIS A 6 -31.59 -4.60 -3.83
N LEU A 7 -30.90 -5.64 -3.34
CA LEU A 7 -29.90 -6.36 -4.12
C LEU A 7 -30.52 -7.03 -5.36
N HIS A 8 -31.70 -7.64 -5.22
CA HIS A 8 -32.42 -8.22 -6.35
C HIS A 8 -32.75 -7.18 -7.43
N SER A 9 -33.37 -6.06 -7.03
CA SER A 9 -33.74 -4.97 -7.96
C SER A 9 -32.50 -4.39 -8.66
N TRP A 10 -31.38 -4.27 -7.93
CA TRP A 10 -30.11 -3.83 -8.50
C TRP A 10 -29.57 -4.84 -9.52
N LEU A 11 -29.58 -6.14 -9.20
CA LEU A 11 -29.13 -7.20 -10.12
C LEU A 11 -29.99 -7.25 -11.39
N GLU A 12 -31.32 -7.18 -11.26
CA GLU A 12 -32.23 -7.12 -12.42
C GLU A 12 -31.89 -5.93 -13.32
N ASN A 13 -31.61 -4.76 -12.72
CA ASN A 13 -31.29 -3.58 -13.50
C ASN A 13 -29.93 -3.68 -14.20
N VAL A 14 -28.91 -4.21 -13.52
CA VAL A 14 -27.59 -4.50 -14.12
C VAL A 14 -27.74 -5.46 -15.31
N VAL A 15 -28.48 -6.56 -15.12
CA VAL A 15 -28.69 -7.59 -16.14
C VAL A 15 -29.49 -7.03 -17.32
N HIS A 16 -30.60 -6.34 -17.07
CA HIS A 16 -31.43 -5.73 -18.11
C HIS A 16 -30.63 -4.74 -18.99
N ASN A 17 -29.78 -3.92 -18.36
CA ASN A 17 -29.04 -2.89 -19.07
C ASN A 17 -27.77 -3.39 -19.76
N TYR A 18 -27.11 -4.43 -19.24
CA TYR A 18 -25.77 -4.83 -19.70
C TYR A 18 -25.68 -6.23 -20.32
N TRP A 19 -26.69 -7.10 -20.17
CA TRP A 19 -26.56 -8.50 -20.60
C TRP A 19 -26.12 -8.65 -22.06
N GLY A 20 -24.98 -9.31 -22.27
CA GLY A 20 -24.42 -9.60 -23.59
C GLY A 20 -23.86 -8.40 -24.36
N LYS A 21 -23.87 -7.19 -23.76
CA LYS A 21 -23.44 -5.94 -24.41
C LYS A 21 -21.94 -5.70 -24.24
N LYS A 22 -21.11 -6.62 -24.76
CA LYS A 22 -19.64 -6.54 -24.68
C LYS A 22 -19.08 -5.23 -25.22
N GLU A 23 -19.75 -4.63 -26.20
CA GLU A 23 -19.40 -3.33 -26.77
C GLU A 23 -19.49 -2.17 -25.76
N ARG A 24 -20.25 -2.32 -24.67
CA ARG A 24 -20.33 -1.33 -23.58
C ARG A 24 -19.21 -1.46 -22.57
N LEU A 25 -18.38 -2.51 -22.63
CA LEU A 25 -17.35 -2.77 -21.63
C LEU A 25 -16.39 -1.57 -21.47
N SER A 26 -15.97 -0.93 -22.56
CA SER A 26 -15.10 0.26 -22.51
C SER A 26 -15.79 1.54 -22.05
N ARG A 27 -17.13 1.56 -21.98
CA ARG A 27 -17.91 2.68 -21.44
C ARG A 27 -18.17 2.54 -19.94
N VAL A 28 -18.35 1.30 -19.49
CA VAL A 28 -18.69 0.94 -18.10
C VAL A 28 -17.42 0.71 -17.28
N ILE A 29 -16.37 0.14 -17.88
CA ILE A 29 -15.07 -0.09 -17.25
C ILE A 29 -14.01 0.65 -18.07
N TYR A 30 -13.47 1.74 -17.54
CA TYR A 30 -12.53 2.60 -18.27
C TYR A 30 -11.39 3.12 -17.41
N LYS A 31 -10.29 3.54 -18.04
CA LYS A 31 -9.13 4.15 -17.39
C LYS A 31 -9.34 5.67 -17.30
N VAL A 32 -9.05 6.24 -16.14
CA VAL A 32 -8.92 7.70 -15.94
C VAL A 32 -7.47 8.04 -15.61
N GLN A 33 -7.01 9.18 -16.10
CA GLN A 33 -5.74 9.81 -15.68
C GLN A 33 -6.04 10.88 -14.63
N VAL A 34 -5.19 10.93 -13.61
CA VAL A 34 -5.26 11.89 -12.51
C VAL A 34 -3.88 12.50 -12.31
N SER A 35 -3.81 13.82 -12.41
CA SER A 35 -2.62 14.62 -12.12
C SER A 35 -2.69 15.22 -10.71
N GLU A 36 -1.56 15.73 -10.22
CA GLU A 36 -1.52 16.53 -8.99
C GLU A 36 -2.44 17.76 -9.07
N ASN A 37 -2.54 18.40 -10.24
CA ASN A 37 -3.43 19.53 -10.43
C ASN A 37 -4.91 19.16 -10.27
N ASP A 38 -5.31 17.93 -10.61
CA ASP A 38 -6.68 17.44 -10.39
C ASP A 38 -6.97 17.28 -8.90
N TYR A 39 -6.00 16.77 -8.13
CA TYR A 39 -6.09 16.73 -6.67
C TYR A 39 -6.16 18.14 -6.08
N ASP A 40 -5.29 19.06 -6.50
CA ASP A 40 -5.26 20.44 -6.01
C ASP A 40 -6.57 21.19 -6.34
N THR A 41 -7.14 20.94 -7.51
CA THR A 41 -8.44 21.51 -7.93
C THR A 41 -9.55 21.01 -7.02
N LEU A 42 -9.61 19.70 -6.76
CA LEU A 42 -10.59 19.13 -5.83
C LEU A 42 -10.42 19.68 -4.41
N GLU A 43 -9.18 19.73 -3.92
CA GLU A 43 -8.88 20.27 -2.59
C GLU A 43 -9.28 21.73 -2.45
N THR A 44 -8.99 22.56 -3.46
CA THR A 44 -9.39 23.98 -3.48
C THR A 44 -10.91 24.12 -3.40
N GLN A 45 -11.66 23.38 -4.23
CA GLN A 45 -13.12 23.44 -4.22
C GLN A 45 -13.72 22.94 -2.90
N LEU A 46 -13.15 21.89 -2.30
CA LEU A 46 -13.58 21.40 -0.99
C LEU A 46 -13.26 22.41 0.13
N THR A 47 -12.11 23.08 0.08
CA THR A 47 -11.74 24.11 1.06
C THR A 47 -12.59 25.37 0.95
N GLU A 48 -12.90 25.82 -0.28
CA GLU A 48 -13.87 26.91 -0.49
C GLU A 48 -15.26 26.55 0.05
N LYS A 49 -15.67 25.29 -0.12
CA LYS A 49 -16.97 24.81 0.35
C LYS A 49 -17.03 24.59 1.86
N PHE A 50 -15.91 24.15 2.45
CA PHE A 50 -15.77 23.80 3.86
C PHE A 50 -14.50 24.46 4.45
N PRO A 51 -14.55 25.77 4.78
CA PRO A 51 -13.37 26.52 5.22
C PRO A 51 -12.68 25.93 6.46
N ASP A 52 -13.46 25.33 7.36
CA ASP A 52 -12.96 24.74 8.60
C ASP A 52 -12.44 23.31 8.45
N ARG A 53 -12.39 22.73 7.24
CA ARG A 53 -12.04 21.30 7.05
C ARG A 53 -10.65 20.90 7.55
N HIS A 54 -9.76 21.87 7.72
CA HIS A 54 -8.43 21.67 8.27
C HIS A 54 -8.40 21.76 9.82
N CYS A 55 -9.45 22.27 10.46
CA CYS A 55 -9.54 22.37 11.93
C CYS A 55 -9.77 21.00 12.56
N GLN A 56 -9.09 20.68 13.67
CA GLN A 56 -9.21 19.37 14.34
C GLN A 56 -10.65 18.98 14.71
N GLN A 57 -11.51 19.97 14.98
CA GLN A 57 -12.91 19.79 15.37
C GLN A 57 -13.86 19.54 14.17
N TYR A 58 -13.37 19.60 12.93
CA TYR A 58 -14.19 19.37 11.75
C TYR A 58 -14.65 17.92 11.66
N ASP A 59 -15.97 17.75 11.66
CA ASP A 59 -16.68 16.49 11.53
C ASP A 59 -17.22 16.34 10.10
N SER A 60 -16.54 15.49 9.31
CA SER A 60 -16.89 15.23 7.92
C SER A 60 -18.23 14.50 7.74
N SER A 61 -18.78 13.89 8.79
CA SER A 61 -20.04 13.14 8.71
C SER A 61 -21.26 14.03 8.44
N ARG A 62 -21.21 15.30 8.86
CA ARG A 62 -22.31 16.26 8.70
C ARG A 62 -22.49 16.76 7.27
N ASN A 63 -21.48 16.60 6.42
CA ASN A 63 -21.40 17.21 5.09
C ASN A 63 -21.26 16.19 3.93
N SER A 64 -21.40 14.90 4.21
CA SER A 64 -21.11 13.80 3.27
C SER A 64 -21.78 13.97 1.90
N GLN A 65 -23.10 14.19 1.86
CA GLN A 65 -23.84 14.31 0.60
C GLN A 65 -23.40 15.50 -0.27
N THR A 66 -22.97 16.60 0.34
CA THR A 66 -22.47 17.78 -0.41
C THR A 66 -21.06 17.54 -0.94
N SER A 67 -20.21 16.88 -0.15
CA SER A 67 -18.88 16.41 -0.56
C SER A 67 -18.97 15.45 -1.74
N ASP A 68 -19.86 14.45 -1.68
CA ASP A 68 -19.98 13.41 -2.72
C ASP A 68 -20.32 13.95 -4.09
N ASN A 69 -21.27 14.89 -4.17
CA ASN A 69 -21.64 15.51 -5.43
C ASN A 69 -20.49 16.30 -6.06
N LEU A 70 -19.64 16.92 -5.24
CA LEU A 70 -18.47 17.66 -5.70
C LEU A 70 -17.37 16.69 -6.17
N LYS A 71 -17.07 15.66 -5.38
CA LYS A 71 -16.11 14.60 -5.71
C LYS A 71 -16.48 13.87 -7.00
N LEU A 72 -17.75 13.48 -7.17
CA LEU A 72 -18.25 12.86 -8.39
C LEU A 72 -18.13 13.78 -9.61
N ARG A 73 -18.43 15.08 -9.45
CA ARG A 73 -18.26 16.06 -10.54
C ARG A 73 -16.81 16.17 -10.97
N CYS A 74 -15.88 16.27 -10.02
CA CYS A 74 -14.45 16.28 -10.30
C CYS A 74 -14.00 14.97 -10.96
N LEU A 75 -14.45 13.83 -10.45
CA LEU A 75 -14.16 12.52 -11.02
C LEU A 75 -14.60 12.41 -12.49
N LEU A 76 -15.79 12.91 -12.81
CA LEU A 76 -16.34 12.90 -14.17
C LEU A 76 -15.61 13.87 -15.12
N SER A 77 -14.93 14.88 -14.59
CA SER A 77 -14.08 15.79 -15.38
C SER A 77 -12.69 15.25 -15.69
N LEU A 78 -12.28 14.15 -15.05
CA LEU A 78 -10.97 13.53 -15.30
C LEU A 78 -10.85 13.03 -16.73
N LYS A 79 -9.63 13.10 -17.27
CA LYS A 79 -9.33 12.66 -18.62
C LYS A 79 -9.45 11.13 -18.74
N LYS A 80 -10.38 10.68 -19.58
CA LYS A 80 -10.51 9.26 -19.96
C LYS A 80 -9.42 8.89 -20.97
N CYS A 81 -8.76 7.76 -20.76
CA CYS A 81 -7.63 7.32 -21.60
C CYS A 81 -7.82 5.88 -22.09
N GLN A 82 -7.17 5.53 -23.20
CA GLN A 82 -7.18 4.16 -23.71
C GLN A 82 -6.06 3.32 -23.05
N GLU A 83 -6.17 1.99 -23.12
CA GLU A 83 -5.23 1.07 -22.43
C GLU A 83 -3.76 1.22 -22.89
N ASN A 84 -3.50 1.83 -24.04
CA ASN A 84 -2.16 1.98 -24.63
C ASN A 84 -1.52 3.37 -24.41
N ASP A 85 -2.19 4.27 -23.70
CA ASP A 85 -1.61 5.58 -23.41
C ASP A 85 -0.55 5.40 -22.31
N ASN A 86 0.71 5.70 -22.65
CA ASN A 86 1.83 5.67 -21.72
C ASN A 86 1.51 6.55 -20.50
N GLU A 87 1.84 6.05 -19.31
CA GLU A 87 1.75 6.82 -18.08
C GLU A 87 2.82 7.93 -18.14
N ASP A 88 2.38 9.19 -18.28
CA ASP A 88 3.27 10.34 -18.12
C ASP A 88 3.70 10.45 -16.66
N GLU A 89 4.91 10.95 -16.42
CA GLU A 89 5.63 10.94 -15.13
C GLU A 89 4.85 11.59 -13.96
N ASP A 90 3.95 12.52 -14.26
CA ASP A 90 3.13 13.28 -13.29
C ASP A 90 1.66 12.84 -13.22
N THR A 91 1.30 11.74 -13.91
CA THR A 91 -0.09 11.27 -13.97
C THR A 91 -0.25 9.83 -13.51
N ASP A 92 -1.09 9.63 -12.51
CA ASP A 92 -1.53 8.30 -12.10
C ASP A 92 -2.72 7.86 -12.95
N SER A 93 -2.79 6.57 -13.25
CA SER A 93 -3.92 6.01 -14.00
C SER A 93 -4.68 4.96 -13.20
N PHE A 94 -6.00 5.10 -13.13
CA PHE A 94 -6.88 4.21 -12.40
C PHE A 94 -7.96 3.63 -13.30
N THR A 95 -8.30 2.35 -13.11
CA THR A 95 -9.46 1.77 -13.80
C THR A 95 -10.67 1.91 -12.90
N ILE A 96 -11.79 2.34 -13.46
CA ILE A 96 -13.05 2.54 -12.74
C ILE A 96 -14.13 1.69 -13.39
N LEU A 97 -14.97 1.10 -12.56
CA LEU A 97 -16.27 0.54 -12.94
C LEU A 97 -17.34 1.57 -12.58
N ASP A 98 -17.96 2.17 -13.59
CA ASP A 98 -18.94 3.25 -13.48
C ASP A 98 -20.32 2.73 -13.90
N MET A 99 -21.26 2.75 -12.95
CA MET A 99 -22.63 2.24 -13.12
C MET A 99 -23.67 3.33 -12.88
N GLN A 100 -23.30 4.61 -13.08
CA GLN A 100 -24.21 5.74 -12.88
C GLN A 100 -25.41 5.74 -13.83
N ASP A 101 -25.24 5.24 -15.06
CA ASP A 101 -26.31 5.13 -16.06
C ASP A 101 -27.44 4.18 -15.63
N ILE A 102 -27.18 3.30 -14.66
CA ILE A 102 -28.16 2.35 -14.11
C ILE A 102 -28.51 2.62 -12.64
N SER A 103 -28.00 3.68 -12.02
CA SER A 103 -28.24 3.97 -10.59
C SER A 103 -29.42 4.89 -10.32
N SER A 104 -30.21 5.27 -11.33
CA SER A 104 -31.33 6.22 -11.17
C SER A 104 -32.46 5.63 -10.30
N GLY A 105 -32.42 5.92 -8.99
CA GLY A 105 -33.48 5.58 -8.04
C GLY A 105 -33.40 4.17 -7.41
N ILE A 106 -32.44 3.33 -7.84
CA ILE A 106 -32.24 1.99 -7.27
C ILE A 106 -31.06 2.03 -6.31
N LYS A 107 -31.32 1.76 -5.03
CA LYS A 107 -30.28 1.63 -4.01
C LYS A 107 -29.44 0.39 -4.30
N GLY A 108 -28.22 0.60 -4.79
CA GLY A 108 -27.24 -0.47 -5.02
C GLY A 108 -26.59 -0.96 -3.72
N PRO A 109 -25.70 -1.96 -3.84
CA PRO A 109 -24.92 -2.49 -2.71
C PRO A 109 -23.83 -1.52 -2.22
N PHE A 110 -23.62 -0.40 -2.92
CA PHE A 110 -22.55 0.57 -2.68
C PHE A 110 -23.12 1.97 -2.44
N SER A 111 -22.43 2.77 -1.65
CA SER A 111 -22.79 4.18 -1.41
C SER A 111 -22.71 5.01 -2.69
N LEU A 112 -21.67 4.79 -3.50
CA LEU A 112 -21.51 5.36 -4.83
C LEU A 112 -21.66 4.28 -5.91
N PRO A 113 -22.27 4.58 -7.06
CA PRO A 113 -22.37 3.67 -8.20
C PRO A 113 -21.06 3.55 -8.98
N VAL A 114 -19.92 3.86 -8.35
CA VAL A 114 -18.60 3.92 -8.97
C VAL A 114 -17.60 3.17 -8.09
N ILE A 115 -16.80 2.29 -8.69
CA ILE A 115 -15.87 1.41 -7.98
C ILE A 115 -14.47 1.53 -8.60
N LEU A 116 -13.44 1.64 -7.77
CA LEU A 116 -12.06 1.47 -8.21
C LEU A 116 -11.80 0.00 -8.57
N VAL A 117 -11.48 -0.27 -9.83
CA VAL A 117 -11.01 -1.58 -10.29
C VAL A 117 -9.51 -1.65 -10.07
N ARG A 118 -9.13 -2.22 -8.93
CA ARG A 118 -7.73 -2.37 -8.50
C ARG A 118 -6.93 -3.23 -9.48
N LYS A 119 -5.62 -3.00 -9.57
CA LYS A 119 -4.70 -3.88 -10.33
C LYS A 119 -4.83 -5.33 -9.86
N GLU A 120 -5.00 -5.51 -8.56
CA GLU A 120 -5.18 -6.80 -7.90
C GLU A 120 -6.44 -7.55 -8.40
N TYR A 121 -7.52 -6.86 -8.77
CA TYR A 121 -8.73 -7.51 -9.29
C TYR A 121 -8.47 -8.16 -10.65
N ARG A 122 -7.62 -7.56 -11.48
CA ARG A 122 -7.22 -8.12 -12.77
C ARG A 122 -6.33 -9.35 -12.58
N VAL A 123 -5.41 -9.31 -11.61
CA VAL A 123 -4.58 -10.47 -11.22
C VAL A 123 -5.47 -11.62 -10.75
N PHE A 124 -6.36 -11.35 -9.80
CA PHE A 124 -7.26 -12.36 -9.24
C PHE A 124 -8.22 -12.92 -10.27
N ARG A 125 -8.80 -12.09 -11.14
CA ARG A 125 -9.64 -12.57 -12.25
C ARG A 125 -8.88 -13.56 -13.12
N LYS A 126 -7.60 -13.31 -13.44
CA LYS A 126 -6.78 -14.27 -14.20
C LYS A 126 -6.57 -15.57 -13.40
N LEU A 127 -6.16 -15.48 -12.14
CA LEU A 127 -5.88 -16.64 -11.28
C LEU A 127 -7.10 -17.54 -11.11
N VAL A 128 -8.25 -16.97 -10.70
CA VAL A 128 -9.45 -17.76 -10.41
C VAL A 128 -10.12 -18.30 -11.68
N MET A 129 -9.93 -17.64 -12.83
CA MET A 129 -10.50 -18.09 -14.10
C MET A 129 -9.60 -19.07 -14.86
N ALA A 130 -8.28 -19.03 -14.66
CA ALA A 130 -7.35 -20.01 -15.21
C ALA A 130 -7.26 -21.29 -14.34
N GLY A 131 -7.56 -21.17 -13.04
CA GLY A 131 -7.48 -22.26 -12.07
C GLY A 131 -8.37 -23.46 -12.40
N ARG A 132 -7.87 -24.67 -12.08
CA ARG A 132 -8.64 -25.93 -12.14
C ARG A 132 -9.39 -26.25 -10.85
N TYR A 133 -9.14 -25.46 -9.80
CA TYR A 133 -9.67 -25.67 -8.46
C TYR A 133 -10.71 -24.59 -8.14
N ASN A 134 -11.54 -24.88 -7.13
CA ASN A 134 -12.34 -23.84 -6.51
C ASN A 134 -11.41 -22.86 -5.78
N SER A 135 -11.69 -21.56 -5.89
CA SER A 135 -10.84 -20.51 -5.37
C SER A 135 -11.48 -19.85 -4.16
N PHE A 136 -10.70 -19.73 -3.08
CA PHE A 136 -11.08 -19.03 -1.86
C PHE A 136 -10.15 -17.83 -1.73
N VAL A 137 -10.70 -16.65 -1.92
CA VAL A 137 -9.97 -15.39 -1.92
C VAL A 137 -10.17 -14.72 -0.58
N SER A 138 -9.08 -14.56 0.16
CA SER A 138 -9.10 -13.97 1.49
C SER A 138 -8.03 -12.90 1.65
N GLY A 139 -7.90 -12.35 2.85
CA GLY A 139 -7.05 -11.20 3.16
C GLY A 139 -7.74 -10.26 4.15
N GLN A 140 -7.09 -9.15 4.46
CA GLN A 140 -7.57 -8.19 5.45
C GLN A 140 -9.01 -7.70 5.17
N PRO A 141 -9.82 -7.44 6.20
CA PRO A 141 -11.09 -6.74 6.09
C PRO A 141 -10.93 -5.38 5.39
N GLY A 142 -11.93 -5.01 4.60
CA GLY A 142 -11.96 -3.70 3.93
C GLY A 142 -11.09 -3.56 2.67
N ILE A 143 -10.29 -4.56 2.27
CA ILE A 143 -9.43 -4.46 1.06
C ILE A 143 -10.18 -4.57 -0.27
N GLY A 144 -11.52 -4.66 -0.23
CA GLY A 144 -12.35 -4.67 -1.44
C GLY A 144 -12.52 -6.03 -2.11
N LYS A 145 -12.54 -7.12 -1.33
CA LYS A 145 -12.82 -8.46 -1.87
C LYS A 145 -14.26 -8.57 -2.42
N THR A 146 -15.22 -7.97 -1.74
CA THR A 146 -16.60 -7.85 -2.23
C THR A 146 -16.64 -7.06 -3.54
N TYR A 147 -15.94 -5.92 -3.64
CA TYR A 147 -15.82 -5.17 -4.90
C TYR A 147 -15.23 -6.00 -6.04
N PHE A 148 -14.25 -6.86 -5.77
CA PHE A 148 -13.74 -7.83 -6.75
C PHE A 148 -14.84 -8.78 -7.27
N LEU A 149 -15.70 -9.33 -6.40
CA LEU A 149 -16.83 -10.15 -6.85
C LEU A 149 -17.77 -9.39 -7.76
N PHE A 150 -18.14 -8.16 -7.40
CA PHE A 150 -19.04 -7.34 -8.22
C PHE A 150 -18.40 -6.95 -9.56
N PHE A 151 -17.08 -6.72 -9.59
CA PHE A 151 -16.33 -6.54 -10.83
C PHE A 151 -16.42 -7.79 -11.73
N VAL A 152 -16.23 -9.00 -11.19
CA VAL A 152 -16.37 -10.25 -11.95
C VAL A 152 -17.82 -10.45 -12.41
N LEU A 153 -18.79 -10.18 -11.55
CA LEU A 153 -20.22 -10.26 -11.83
C LEU A 153 -20.61 -9.38 -13.02
N VAL A 154 -20.29 -8.08 -12.97
CA VAL A 154 -20.62 -7.13 -14.04
C VAL A 154 -19.92 -7.54 -15.34
N THR A 155 -18.68 -8.03 -15.25
CA THR A 155 -17.97 -8.54 -16.42
C THR A 155 -18.69 -9.73 -17.06
N PHE A 156 -19.22 -10.67 -16.28
CA PHE A 156 -19.99 -11.80 -16.82
C PHE A 156 -21.31 -11.38 -17.44
N VAL A 157 -22.00 -10.42 -16.83
CA VAL A 157 -23.23 -9.85 -17.40
C VAL A 157 -22.93 -9.22 -18.75
N LEU A 158 -21.91 -8.36 -18.84
CA LEU A 158 -21.48 -7.75 -20.10
C LEU A 158 -21.07 -8.82 -21.14
N GLU A 159 -20.44 -9.91 -20.70
CA GLU A 159 -20.06 -11.02 -21.56
C GLU A 159 -21.25 -11.90 -22.01
N GLY A 160 -22.43 -11.74 -21.40
CA GLY A 160 -23.60 -12.59 -21.62
C GLY A 160 -23.37 -14.02 -21.12
N ARG A 161 -22.52 -14.18 -20.09
CA ARG A 161 -22.14 -15.48 -19.54
C ARG A 161 -23.05 -15.84 -18.37
N PRO A 162 -23.64 -17.05 -18.33
CA PRO A 162 -24.43 -17.49 -17.19
C PRO A 162 -23.58 -17.74 -15.94
N PHE A 163 -24.10 -17.38 -14.76
CA PHE A 163 -23.44 -17.63 -13.48
C PHE A 163 -24.44 -17.66 -12.32
N LEU A 164 -23.99 -18.12 -11.17
CA LEU A 164 -24.69 -18.02 -9.90
C LEU A 164 -24.02 -16.99 -9.01
N PHE A 165 -24.82 -16.17 -8.34
CA PHE A 165 -24.37 -15.27 -7.29
C PHE A 165 -25.07 -15.62 -5.98
N VAL A 166 -24.28 -15.89 -4.94
CA VAL A 166 -24.76 -16.26 -3.61
C VAL A 166 -24.40 -15.13 -2.66
N SER A 167 -25.43 -14.56 -2.03
CA SER A 167 -25.30 -13.52 -1.02
C SER A 167 -26.51 -13.51 -0.10
N LYS A 168 -26.28 -13.34 1.19
CA LYS A 168 -27.23 -13.36 2.30
C LYS A 168 -28.17 -14.57 2.26
N GLY A 169 -27.63 -15.76 2.00
CA GLY A 169 -28.32 -17.04 1.94
C GLY A 169 -29.17 -17.25 0.69
N VAL A 170 -29.21 -16.29 -0.25
CA VAL A 170 -29.99 -16.38 -1.49
C VAL A 170 -29.08 -16.70 -2.67
N LYS A 171 -29.48 -17.69 -3.49
CA LYS A 171 -28.79 -18.07 -4.72
C LYS A 171 -29.53 -17.45 -5.90
N TRP A 172 -28.92 -16.47 -6.55
CA TRP A 172 -29.42 -15.85 -7.76
C TRP A 172 -28.79 -16.52 -8.97
N TYR A 173 -29.60 -17.11 -9.83
CA TYR A 173 -29.17 -17.60 -11.14
C TYR A 173 -29.38 -16.50 -12.17
N ILE A 174 -28.29 -16.10 -12.82
CA ILE A 174 -28.30 -15.10 -13.88
C ILE A 174 -28.08 -15.84 -15.20
N ASP A 175 -29.10 -15.83 -16.06
CA ASP A 175 -29.06 -16.47 -17.38
C ASP A 175 -30.01 -15.76 -18.35
N ASN A 176 -29.64 -15.72 -19.62
CA ASN A 176 -30.45 -15.17 -20.73
C ASN A 176 -31.13 -13.82 -20.41
N GLY A 177 -30.42 -12.91 -19.75
CA GLY A 177 -30.91 -11.58 -19.41
C GLY A 177 -31.96 -11.55 -18.29
N SER A 178 -32.07 -12.62 -17.51
CA SER A 178 -32.99 -12.75 -16.37
C SER A 178 -32.24 -13.03 -15.07
N VAL A 179 -32.85 -12.63 -13.95
CA VAL A 179 -32.38 -12.94 -12.60
C VAL A 179 -33.46 -13.77 -11.91
N ALA A 180 -33.11 -14.96 -11.42
CA ALA A 180 -34.07 -15.83 -10.74
C ALA A 180 -33.48 -16.38 -9.43
N PRO A 181 -34.21 -16.31 -8.30
CA PRO A 181 -33.80 -17.02 -7.10
C PRO A 181 -34.00 -18.53 -7.32
N VAL A 182 -33.01 -19.34 -6.96
CA VAL A 182 -33.07 -20.81 -7.11
C VAL A 182 -32.88 -21.50 -5.78
N SER A 183 -33.67 -22.54 -5.52
CA SER A 183 -33.52 -23.39 -4.33
C SER A 183 -32.39 -24.42 -4.50
N ARG A 184 -32.12 -24.83 -5.75
CA ARG A 184 -31.06 -25.79 -6.12
C ARG A 184 -30.22 -25.24 -7.25
N VAL A 185 -28.93 -25.54 -7.22
CA VAL A 185 -27.97 -25.18 -8.27
C VAL A 185 -28.32 -25.93 -9.56
N PRO A 186 -28.49 -25.24 -10.70
CA PRO A 186 -28.71 -25.89 -11.98
C PRO A 186 -27.52 -26.79 -12.33
N LEU A 187 -27.80 -28.05 -12.67
CA LEU A 187 -26.76 -28.92 -13.22
C LEU A 187 -26.39 -28.42 -14.62
N PRO A 188 -25.10 -28.20 -14.93
CA PRO A 188 -24.70 -27.83 -16.27
C PRO A 188 -25.12 -28.93 -17.25
N ALA A 189 -25.63 -28.55 -18.43
CA ALA A 189 -25.91 -29.50 -19.49
C ALA A 189 -24.63 -30.27 -19.82
N ARG A 190 -24.64 -31.61 -19.67
CA ARG A 190 -23.47 -32.47 -19.89
C ARG A 190 -23.08 -32.51 -21.38
N GLY A 191 -22.40 -31.47 -21.86
CA GLY A 191 -21.82 -31.38 -23.21
C GLY A 191 -20.29 -31.48 -23.18
N LYS A 192 -19.65 -31.94 -24.27
CA LYS A 192 -18.20 -32.22 -24.34
C LYS A 192 -17.25 -31.07 -23.91
N ASN A 193 -17.74 -29.83 -23.77
CA ASN A 193 -16.96 -28.64 -23.43
C ASN A 193 -17.09 -28.16 -21.97
N TRP A 194 -17.87 -28.82 -21.10
CA TRP A 194 -18.10 -28.34 -19.73
C TRP A 194 -16.81 -28.25 -18.88
N ILE A 195 -15.82 -29.09 -19.16
CA ILE A 195 -14.49 -29.04 -18.50
C ILE A 195 -13.73 -27.75 -18.88
N ARG A 196 -14.01 -27.20 -20.07
CA ARG A 196 -13.37 -25.97 -20.58
C ARG A 196 -14.12 -24.70 -20.18
N ASP A 197 -15.42 -24.80 -19.89
CA ASP A 197 -16.25 -23.66 -19.50
C ASP A 197 -17.32 -24.07 -18.45
N PRO A 198 -16.93 -24.25 -17.19
CA PRO A 198 -17.86 -24.62 -16.12
C PRO A 198 -18.76 -23.44 -15.73
N LEU A 199 -19.95 -23.74 -15.22
CA LEU A 199 -20.79 -22.74 -14.56
C LEU A 199 -20.05 -22.18 -13.34
N VAL A 200 -19.94 -20.86 -13.28
CA VAL A 200 -19.23 -20.16 -12.20
C VAL A 200 -20.21 -19.79 -11.10
N ILE A 201 -19.81 -20.02 -9.85
CA ILE A 201 -20.55 -19.64 -8.65
C ILE A 201 -19.73 -18.62 -7.90
N LEU A 202 -20.26 -17.40 -7.79
CA LEU A 202 -19.68 -16.29 -7.05
C LEU A 202 -20.34 -16.25 -5.66
N ILE A 203 -19.55 -16.31 -4.59
CA ILE A 203 -20.06 -16.36 -3.21
C ILE A 203 -19.43 -15.23 -2.40
N ASP A 204 -20.26 -14.33 -1.88
CA ASP A 204 -19.87 -13.34 -0.89
C ASP A 204 -19.95 -13.96 0.51
N GLY A 205 -18.82 -14.46 1.00
CA GLY A 205 -18.71 -15.33 2.17
C GLY A 205 -18.59 -14.63 3.52
N ASP A 206 -18.83 -13.32 3.59
CA ASP A 206 -18.78 -12.55 4.85
C ASP A 206 -20.09 -12.65 5.65
N GLY A 207 -21.11 -13.35 5.13
CA GLY A 207 -22.35 -13.68 5.83
C GLY A 207 -22.33 -15.08 6.46
N LYS A 208 -22.84 -15.21 7.70
CA LYS A 208 -22.99 -16.51 8.39
C LYS A 208 -23.82 -17.53 7.58
N ASP A 209 -24.74 -17.04 6.75
CA ASP A 209 -25.64 -17.84 5.91
C ASP A 209 -25.06 -18.17 4.52
N ASP A 210 -23.94 -17.54 4.13
CA ASP A 210 -23.35 -17.62 2.78
C ASP A 210 -22.23 -18.67 2.70
N GLN A 211 -22.46 -19.80 3.36
CA GLN A 211 -21.48 -20.88 3.43
C GLN A 211 -21.45 -21.72 2.15
N TYR A 212 -20.28 -22.26 1.84
CA TYR A 212 -20.14 -23.26 0.79
C TYR A 212 -21.06 -24.45 1.09
N GLN A 213 -21.82 -24.90 0.10
CA GLN A 213 -22.73 -26.03 0.23
C GLN A 213 -22.15 -27.30 -0.40
N PRO A 214 -22.38 -28.51 0.17
CA PRO A 214 -21.85 -29.77 -0.37
C PRO A 214 -22.21 -30.05 -1.84
N GLU A 215 -23.29 -29.45 -2.33
CA GLU A 215 -23.72 -29.51 -3.73
C GLU A 215 -22.77 -28.81 -4.72
N PHE A 216 -21.89 -27.91 -4.27
CA PHE A 216 -20.93 -27.21 -5.11
C PHE A 216 -19.70 -28.07 -5.46
N GLN A 217 -19.90 -29.27 -6.00
CA GLN A 217 -18.80 -30.18 -6.30
C GLN A 217 -17.83 -29.58 -7.36
N PRO A 218 -16.50 -29.58 -7.14
CA PRO A 218 -15.51 -28.99 -8.05
C PRO A 218 -15.52 -29.58 -9.47
N ARG A 219 -16.09 -30.79 -9.63
CA ARG A 219 -16.25 -31.45 -10.93
C ARG A 219 -17.41 -30.91 -11.75
N ASN A 220 -18.29 -30.08 -11.19
CA ASN A 220 -19.46 -29.57 -11.92
C ASN A 220 -19.46 -28.05 -12.02
N TYR A 221 -18.75 -27.37 -11.12
CA TYR A 221 -18.79 -25.93 -10.96
C TYR A 221 -17.40 -25.36 -10.69
N ARG A 222 -17.23 -24.08 -11.02
CA ARG A 222 -16.12 -23.29 -10.51
C ARG A 222 -16.63 -22.34 -9.46
N VAL A 223 -16.24 -22.58 -8.21
CA VAL A 223 -16.60 -21.70 -7.09
C VAL A 223 -15.51 -20.66 -6.89
N ILE A 224 -15.91 -19.40 -6.83
CA ILE A 224 -15.09 -18.26 -6.43
C ILE A 224 -15.77 -17.66 -5.20
N MET A 225 -15.20 -17.95 -4.04
CA MET A 225 -15.67 -17.40 -2.77
C MET A 225 -14.70 -16.31 -2.32
N VAL A 226 -15.23 -15.17 -1.91
CA VAL A 226 -14.45 -14.17 -1.18
C VAL A 226 -14.89 -14.13 0.27
N THR A 227 -13.95 -13.91 1.18
CA THR A 227 -14.25 -13.86 2.61
C THR A 227 -13.14 -13.17 3.40
N SER A 228 -13.46 -12.39 4.43
CA SER A 228 -12.53 -12.02 5.48
C SER A 228 -12.05 -13.27 6.24
N LEU A 229 -10.82 -13.22 6.76
CA LEU A 229 -10.17 -14.40 7.33
C LEU A 229 -10.91 -14.93 8.57
N TRP A 230 -10.72 -16.23 8.80
CA TRP A 230 -11.62 -17.13 9.51
C TRP A 230 -11.44 -17.15 11.03
N ASP A 231 -12.54 -17.39 11.74
CA ASP A 231 -12.53 -18.15 13.00
C ASP A 231 -12.45 -19.67 12.68
N ASP A 232 -12.19 -20.52 13.68
CA ASP A 232 -11.99 -21.95 13.45
C ASP A 232 -13.21 -22.66 12.81
N GLU A 233 -14.43 -22.15 13.02
CA GLU A 233 -15.68 -22.71 12.45
C GLU A 233 -15.77 -22.49 10.94
N HIS A 234 -15.24 -21.38 10.42
CA HIS A 234 -15.19 -21.12 8.97
C HIS A 234 -14.05 -21.91 8.28
N ARG A 235 -12.95 -22.23 9.00
CA ARG A 235 -11.87 -23.10 8.46
C ARG A 235 -12.30 -24.55 8.26
N ASP A 236 -13.30 -25.02 9.00
CA ASP A 236 -13.74 -26.42 8.92
C ASP A 236 -14.03 -26.86 7.49
N TRP A 237 -14.45 -25.95 6.62
CA TRP A 237 -14.68 -26.23 5.21
C TRP A 237 -13.41 -26.48 4.39
N VAL A 238 -12.32 -25.77 4.69
CA VAL A 238 -11.01 -26.03 4.09
C VAL A 238 -10.38 -27.28 4.69
N LYS A 239 -10.54 -27.49 5.99
CA LYS A 239 -10.06 -28.69 6.70
C LYS A 239 -10.79 -29.96 6.24
N ARG A 240 -12.09 -29.91 5.92
CA ARG A 240 -12.93 -31.07 5.51
C ARG A 240 -12.77 -31.51 4.06
N LYS A 241 -11.90 -30.88 3.25
CA LYS A 241 -11.73 -31.25 1.84
C LYS A 241 -10.58 -32.22 1.61
N ALA A 242 -10.81 -33.17 0.68
CA ALA A 242 -9.76 -33.98 0.10
C ALA A 242 -8.67 -33.07 -0.49
N ILE A 243 -7.43 -33.31 -0.06
CA ILE A 243 -6.20 -32.67 -0.51
C ILE A 243 -6.26 -32.47 -2.04
N GLY A 244 -6.17 -31.22 -2.51
CA GLY A 244 -6.07 -30.89 -3.94
C GLY A 244 -7.36 -30.49 -4.67
N SER A 245 -8.41 -30.02 -3.99
CA SER A 245 -9.65 -29.54 -4.65
C SER A 245 -9.92 -28.03 -4.52
N VAL A 246 -9.11 -27.32 -3.73
CA VAL A 246 -9.25 -25.88 -3.44
C VAL A 246 -7.89 -25.21 -3.48
N GLN A 247 -7.89 -23.96 -3.97
CA GLN A 247 -6.78 -23.04 -3.87
C GLN A 247 -7.16 -21.88 -2.94
N GLU A 248 -6.41 -21.72 -1.85
CA GLU A 248 -6.49 -20.57 -0.95
C GLU A 248 -5.58 -19.45 -1.47
N LEU A 249 -6.17 -18.28 -1.69
CA LEU A 249 -5.51 -17.12 -2.26
C LEU A 249 -5.60 -15.93 -1.30
N ALA A 250 -4.51 -15.17 -1.16
CA ALA A 250 -4.46 -13.95 -0.37
C ALA A 250 -4.41 -12.72 -1.29
N MET A 251 -5.36 -11.80 -1.12
CA MET A 251 -5.41 -10.55 -1.85
C MET A 251 -4.54 -9.49 -1.17
N GLN A 252 -3.71 -8.81 -1.95
CA GLN A 252 -2.88 -7.71 -1.45
C GLN A 252 -3.74 -6.54 -0.93
N GLY A 253 -3.29 -5.93 0.16
CA GLY A 253 -3.81 -4.66 0.69
C GLY A 253 -3.69 -3.52 -0.32
N TRP A 254 -4.29 -2.36 0.00
CA TRP A 254 -4.28 -1.21 -0.90
C TRP A 254 -2.90 -0.55 -0.95
N ASP A 255 -2.50 -0.07 -2.12
CA ASP A 255 -1.32 0.79 -2.22
C ASP A 255 -1.66 2.25 -1.89
N ALA A 256 -0.62 3.08 -1.66
CA ALA A 256 -0.80 4.48 -1.27
C ALA A 256 -1.54 5.32 -2.34
N LYS A 257 -1.34 5.01 -3.62
CA LYS A 257 -2.00 5.71 -4.74
C LYS A 257 -3.48 5.33 -4.81
N GLU A 258 -3.80 4.04 -4.66
CA GLU A 258 -5.17 3.54 -4.55
C GLU A 258 -5.91 4.21 -3.39
N LEU A 259 -5.27 4.28 -2.21
CA LEU A 259 -5.86 4.91 -1.02
C LEU A 259 -6.13 6.40 -1.23
N ARG A 260 -5.16 7.15 -1.76
CA ARG A 260 -5.31 8.58 -2.06
C ARG A 260 -6.45 8.81 -3.06
N PHE A 261 -6.47 8.05 -4.16
CA PHE A 261 -7.50 8.18 -5.16
C PHE A 261 -8.89 7.90 -4.59
N ALA A 262 -9.05 6.78 -3.87
CA ALA A 262 -10.35 6.42 -3.31
C ALA A 262 -10.81 7.39 -2.21
N SER A 263 -9.93 7.85 -1.31
CA SER A 263 -10.32 8.84 -0.29
C SER A 263 -10.78 10.16 -0.93
N SER A 264 -10.07 10.60 -1.97
CA SER A 264 -10.35 11.87 -2.64
C SER A 264 -11.64 11.81 -3.45
N PHE A 265 -11.86 10.76 -4.25
CA PHE A 265 -12.94 10.74 -5.23
C PHE A 265 -14.10 9.80 -4.91
N LEU A 266 -13.88 8.74 -4.13
CA LEU A 266 -14.84 7.63 -3.97
C LEU A 266 -15.35 7.43 -2.54
N TYR A 267 -14.66 7.97 -1.55
CA TYR A 267 -15.07 7.86 -0.15
C TYR A 267 -16.11 8.93 0.19
N GLU A 268 -17.17 8.52 0.89
CA GLU A 268 -18.35 9.36 1.12
C GLU A 268 -18.10 10.55 2.07
N PHE A 269 -17.08 10.43 2.91
CA PHE A 269 -16.71 11.49 3.86
C PHE A 269 -15.56 12.32 3.32
N ASP A 270 -15.62 13.63 3.60
CA ASP A 270 -14.50 14.52 3.32
C ASP A 270 -13.27 14.09 4.14
N THR A 271 -12.14 13.98 3.47
CA THR A 271 -10.87 13.58 4.08
C THR A 271 -9.74 14.37 3.45
N THR A 272 -9.10 15.23 4.25
CA THR A 272 -7.95 16.00 3.78
C THR A 272 -6.73 15.06 3.57
N PRO A 273 -5.82 15.36 2.63
CA PRO A 273 -4.61 14.56 2.40
C PRO A 273 -3.74 14.36 3.66
N SER A 274 -3.64 15.39 4.51
CA SER A 274 -2.86 15.32 5.76
C SER A 274 -3.46 14.33 6.77
N ARG A 275 -4.79 14.36 6.96
CA ARG A 275 -5.50 13.39 7.82
C ARG A 275 -5.38 11.97 7.30
N LEU A 276 -5.50 11.77 5.99
CA LEU A 276 -5.32 10.45 5.39
C LEU A 276 -3.89 9.93 5.63
N ALA A 277 -2.88 10.76 5.35
CA ALA A 277 -1.49 10.40 5.56
C ALA A 277 -1.22 10.01 7.02
N ASN A 278 -1.72 10.80 7.96
CA ASN A 278 -1.58 10.51 9.38
C ASN A 278 -2.29 9.21 9.77
N SER A 279 -3.50 9.01 9.26
CA SER A 279 -4.29 7.81 9.53
C SER A 279 -3.65 6.54 8.98
N ILE A 280 -3.11 6.58 7.76
CA ILE A 280 -2.35 5.46 7.18
C ILE A 280 -1.11 5.16 8.01
N ARG A 281 -0.38 6.20 8.46
CA ARG A 281 0.80 6.05 9.32
C ARG A 281 0.47 5.32 10.62
N LEU A 282 -0.64 5.68 11.27
CA LEU A 282 -1.00 5.18 12.59
C LEU A 282 -1.74 3.84 12.55
N PHE A 283 -2.60 3.63 11.55
CA PHE A 283 -3.54 2.51 11.52
C PHE A 283 -3.35 1.57 10.32
N GLY A 284 -2.33 1.83 9.50
CA GLY A 284 -2.02 1.02 8.33
C GLY A 284 -2.91 1.30 7.12
N ARG A 285 -2.89 0.37 6.16
CA ARG A 285 -3.45 0.59 4.81
C ARG A 285 -4.82 -0.03 4.56
N SER A 286 -5.52 -0.44 5.62
CA SER A 286 -6.89 -0.92 5.48
C SER A 286 -7.83 0.27 5.24
N PRO A 287 -8.49 0.40 4.07
CA PRO A 287 -9.38 1.52 3.79
C PRO A 287 -10.49 1.68 4.85
N SER A 288 -11.04 0.57 5.34
CA SER A 288 -12.09 0.60 6.36
C SER A 288 -11.64 1.24 7.67
N VAL A 289 -10.37 1.05 8.05
CA VAL A 289 -9.82 1.64 9.28
C VAL A 289 -9.28 3.03 9.01
N CYS A 290 -8.43 3.18 7.99
CA CYS A 290 -7.72 4.43 7.77
C CYS A 290 -8.63 5.55 7.26
N PHE A 291 -9.65 5.25 6.44
CA PHE A 291 -10.60 6.29 6.03
C PHE A 291 -11.49 6.73 7.19
N ALA A 292 -12.02 5.78 7.97
CA ALA A 292 -12.80 6.08 9.17
C ALA A 292 -12.00 6.93 10.16
N ALA A 293 -10.74 6.57 10.43
CA ALA A 293 -9.87 7.35 11.30
C ALA A 293 -9.50 8.73 10.73
N ALA A 294 -9.47 8.89 9.41
CA ALA A 294 -9.16 10.17 8.78
C ALA A 294 -10.34 11.17 8.76
N THR A 295 -11.56 10.72 9.08
CA THR A 295 -12.76 11.58 9.11
C THR A 295 -12.74 12.65 10.20
N GLY A 296 -12.01 12.42 11.30
CA GLY A 296 -11.92 13.31 12.46
C GLY A 296 -11.37 12.61 13.70
N SER A 297 -11.28 13.34 14.82
CA SER A 297 -10.68 12.83 16.06
C SER A 297 -11.39 11.63 16.67
N ASN A 298 -12.73 11.63 16.64
CA ASN A 298 -13.51 10.51 17.14
C ASN A 298 -13.23 9.21 16.39
N GLY A 299 -13.14 9.27 15.05
CA GLY A 299 -12.85 8.09 14.23
C GLY A 299 -11.49 7.48 14.55
N ALA A 300 -10.47 8.33 14.73
CA ALA A 300 -9.14 7.88 15.09
C ALA A 300 -9.06 7.37 16.54
N ALA A 301 -9.75 7.99 17.49
CA ALA A 301 -9.86 7.48 18.86
C ALA A 301 -10.51 6.08 18.91
N VAL A 302 -11.55 5.86 18.10
CA VAL A 302 -12.18 4.53 17.95
C VAL A 302 -11.21 3.52 17.36
N ALA A 303 -10.51 3.86 16.27
CA ALA A 303 -9.51 2.98 15.66
C ALA A 303 -8.38 2.61 16.65
N LEU A 304 -7.96 3.58 17.45
CA LEU A 304 -6.95 3.40 18.48
C LEU A 304 -7.40 2.48 19.62
N ASN A 305 -8.61 2.70 20.14
CA ASN A 305 -9.19 1.85 21.18
C ASN A 305 -9.38 0.41 20.68
N ASN A 306 -9.70 0.24 19.39
CA ASN A 306 -9.76 -1.08 18.77
C ASN A 306 -8.39 -1.76 18.74
N ILE A 307 -7.31 -1.04 18.39
CA ILE A 307 -5.94 -1.59 18.48
C ILE A 307 -5.64 -2.02 19.92
N LYS A 308 -5.84 -1.13 20.91
CA LYS A 308 -5.59 -1.44 22.33
C LYS A 308 -6.36 -2.68 22.81
N SER A 309 -7.64 -2.74 22.52
CA SER A 309 -8.49 -3.87 22.90
C SER A 309 -8.02 -5.18 22.26
N VAL A 310 -7.56 -5.14 21.02
CA VAL A 310 -7.06 -6.34 20.33
C VAL A 310 -5.70 -6.76 20.88
N VAL A 311 -4.80 -5.82 21.20
CA VAL A 311 -3.50 -6.11 21.84
C VAL A 311 -3.68 -6.85 23.16
N GLN A 312 -4.59 -6.39 24.02
CA GLN A 312 -4.90 -7.05 25.30
C GLN A 312 -5.40 -8.50 25.14
N GLY A 313 -5.97 -8.82 23.98
CA GLY A 313 -6.44 -10.17 23.64
C GLY A 313 -5.36 -11.08 23.05
N VAL A 314 -4.15 -10.57 22.77
CA VAL A 314 -3.04 -11.35 22.24
C VAL A 314 -2.27 -11.99 23.41
N PRO A 315 -2.31 -13.32 23.61
CA PRO A 315 -1.66 -13.94 24.75
C PRO A 315 -0.13 -13.79 24.67
N ASP A 316 0.44 -14.09 23.49
CA ASP A 316 1.84 -13.91 23.16
C ASP A 316 1.99 -13.64 21.64
N ILE A 317 3.08 -12.96 21.26
CA ILE A 317 3.35 -12.57 19.86
C ILE A 317 3.70 -13.78 18.96
N PRO A 318 4.56 -14.75 19.38
CA PRO A 318 4.90 -15.91 18.56
C PRO A 318 3.69 -16.77 18.17
N ALA A 319 2.79 -17.07 19.12
CA ALA A 319 1.56 -17.83 18.90
C ALA A 319 0.56 -17.05 18.06
N ALA A 320 0.49 -15.72 18.18
CA ALA A 320 -0.27 -14.90 17.25
C ALA A 320 0.27 -15.09 15.83
N LEU A 321 1.57 -14.86 15.58
CA LEU A 321 2.17 -15.04 14.25
C LEU A 321 1.98 -16.46 13.70
N LEU A 322 2.07 -17.49 14.55
CA LEU A 322 1.81 -18.87 14.17
C LEU A 322 0.34 -19.11 13.80
N SER A 323 -0.61 -18.59 14.60
CA SER A 323 -2.06 -18.69 14.35
C SER A 323 -2.45 -18.04 13.03
N TYR A 324 -1.79 -16.92 12.68
CA TYR A 324 -1.97 -16.25 11.40
C TYR A 324 -1.56 -17.12 10.23
N ARG A 325 -0.39 -17.76 10.33
CA ARG A 325 0.09 -18.69 9.31
C ARG A 325 -0.85 -19.87 9.13
N MET A 326 -1.42 -20.34 10.24
CA MET A 326 -2.40 -21.42 10.23
C MET A 326 -3.81 -20.95 9.86
N GLY A 327 -4.03 -19.64 9.68
CA GLY A 327 -5.30 -19.03 9.25
C GLY A 327 -6.46 -19.20 10.24
N THR A 328 -6.18 -19.37 11.55
CA THR A 328 -7.17 -19.76 12.58
C THR A 328 -7.77 -18.61 13.39
N SER A 329 -7.04 -17.51 13.56
CA SER A 329 -7.54 -16.26 14.16
C SER A 329 -6.56 -15.13 13.87
N VAL A 330 -7.04 -14.08 13.20
CA VAL A 330 -6.20 -13.03 12.63
C VAL A 330 -6.71 -11.69 13.17
N PRO A 331 -6.17 -11.15 14.28
CA PRO A 331 -6.38 -9.77 14.71
C PRO A 331 -5.92 -8.73 13.66
N HIS A 332 -6.67 -8.58 12.56
CA HIS A 332 -6.37 -7.72 11.40
C HIS A 332 -6.09 -6.26 11.71
N THR A 333 -6.52 -5.83 12.89
CA THR A 333 -6.26 -4.53 13.48
C THR A 333 -4.78 -4.35 13.84
N LEU A 334 -4.01 -5.44 14.01
CA LEU A 334 -2.61 -5.44 14.42
C LEU A 334 -1.66 -5.89 13.33
N LEU A 335 -2.03 -6.93 12.57
CA LEU A 335 -1.16 -7.52 11.56
C LEU A 335 -1.84 -7.57 10.18
N GLU A 336 -1.03 -7.41 9.15
CA GLU A 336 -1.41 -7.55 7.75
C GLU A 336 -0.75 -8.73 7.06
N VAL A 337 -1.41 -9.23 6.02
CA VAL A 337 -0.99 -10.40 5.25
C VAL A 337 -0.59 -9.94 3.86
N ILE A 338 0.63 -10.30 3.46
CA ILE A 338 1.25 -9.86 2.22
C ILE A 338 1.63 -11.08 1.38
N PRO A 339 0.95 -11.31 0.24
CA PRO A 339 1.38 -12.27 -0.76
C PRO A 339 2.83 -12.04 -1.21
N GLN A 340 3.65 -13.09 -1.18
CA GLN A 340 5.07 -13.01 -1.58
C GLN A 340 5.30 -13.29 -3.08
N ASP A 341 4.31 -13.86 -3.77
CA ASP A 341 4.44 -14.28 -5.16
C ASP A 341 3.23 -13.87 -6.02
N GLU A 342 3.40 -13.97 -7.34
CA GLU A 342 2.34 -13.66 -8.32
C GLU A 342 1.19 -14.69 -8.30
N TRP A 343 1.41 -15.85 -7.70
CA TRP A 343 0.39 -16.91 -7.55
C TRP A 343 -0.57 -16.62 -6.41
N ARG A 344 -0.21 -15.69 -5.52
CA ARG A 344 -1.03 -15.20 -4.40
C ARG A 344 -1.46 -16.32 -3.46
N LEU A 345 -0.70 -17.40 -3.38
CA LEU A 345 -1.07 -18.57 -2.57
C LEU A 345 -0.98 -18.24 -1.08
N TRP A 346 -1.98 -18.67 -0.30
CA TRP A 346 -2.00 -18.45 1.16
C TRP A 346 -0.76 -19.04 1.86
N VAL A 347 -0.28 -20.19 1.40
CA VAL A 347 0.94 -20.84 1.93
C VAL A 347 2.21 -20.00 1.75
N SER A 348 2.18 -19.04 0.82
CA SER A 348 3.25 -18.12 0.45
C SER A 348 3.01 -16.69 0.92
N VAL A 349 2.25 -16.49 2.01
CA VAL A 349 2.08 -15.15 2.60
C VAL A 349 3.13 -14.87 3.66
N ALA A 350 3.54 -13.60 3.74
CA ALA A 350 4.21 -13.06 4.90
C ALA A 350 3.23 -12.27 5.77
N VAL A 351 3.62 -12.05 7.02
CA VAL A 351 2.85 -11.31 8.01
C VAL A 351 3.72 -10.21 8.59
N ARG A 352 3.17 -9.01 8.72
CA ARG A 352 3.82 -7.88 9.40
C ARG A 352 2.81 -7.05 10.18
N PRO A 353 3.25 -6.20 11.12
CA PRO A 353 2.38 -5.22 11.75
C PRO A 353 1.72 -4.27 10.74
N VAL A 354 0.47 -3.86 10.99
CA VAL A 354 -0.23 -2.90 10.13
C VAL A 354 0.41 -1.51 10.17
N SER A 355 1.07 -1.17 11.27
CA SER A 355 1.72 0.12 11.50
C SER A 355 2.79 0.02 12.59
N GLY A 356 3.68 1.02 12.66
CA GLY A 356 4.63 1.14 13.76
C GLY A 356 3.92 1.32 15.12
N LEU A 357 2.78 2.02 15.15
CA LEU A 357 1.98 2.15 16.37
C LEU A 357 1.44 0.80 16.86
N ALA A 358 0.94 -0.04 15.97
CA ALA A 358 0.47 -1.38 16.34
C ALA A 358 1.63 -2.24 16.87
N LEU A 359 2.82 -2.11 16.30
CA LEU A 359 4.03 -2.79 16.76
C LEU A 359 4.47 -2.30 18.15
N ASP A 360 4.53 -0.98 18.35
CA ASP A 360 4.93 -0.38 19.63
C ASP A 360 3.95 -0.81 20.74
N LEU A 361 2.63 -0.76 20.49
CA LEU A 361 1.61 -1.20 21.45
C LEU A 361 1.71 -2.70 21.78
N LEU A 362 1.98 -3.54 20.78
CA LEU A 362 2.17 -4.98 20.96
C LEU A 362 3.36 -5.27 21.88
N PHE A 363 4.51 -4.62 21.65
CA PHE A 363 5.68 -4.82 22.50
C PHE A 363 5.52 -4.23 23.88
N HIS A 364 4.96 -3.02 24.00
CA HIS A 364 4.70 -2.38 25.28
C HIS A 364 3.84 -3.27 26.19
N ASP A 365 2.69 -3.75 25.70
CA ASP A 365 1.79 -4.62 26.46
C ASP A 365 2.42 -5.98 26.80
N GLN A 366 3.20 -6.57 25.89
CA GLN A 366 3.90 -7.82 26.17
C GLN A 366 4.98 -7.65 27.24
N VAL A 367 5.78 -6.58 27.19
CA VAL A 367 6.82 -6.26 28.17
C VAL A 367 6.19 -6.05 29.55
N GLU A 368 5.11 -5.28 29.64
CA GLU A 368 4.39 -5.06 30.89
C GLU A 368 3.79 -6.34 31.49
N ARG A 369 3.18 -7.20 30.67
CA ARG A 369 2.52 -8.42 31.16
C ARG A 369 3.48 -9.56 31.51
N SER A 370 4.52 -9.75 30.69
CA SER A 370 5.40 -10.91 30.78
C SER A 370 6.73 -10.63 31.49
N GLY A 371 7.14 -9.36 31.57
CA GLY A 371 8.49 -8.97 32.00
C GLY A 371 9.61 -9.43 31.05
N GLN A 372 9.27 -10.00 29.88
CA GLN A 372 10.24 -10.40 28.86
C GLN A 372 10.77 -9.16 28.15
N SER A 373 12.10 -9.09 27.96
CA SER A 373 12.68 -7.96 27.24
C SER A 373 12.33 -8.03 25.75
N VAL A 374 12.25 -6.87 25.09
CA VAL A 374 12.00 -6.79 23.64
C VAL A 374 13.09 -7.53 22.84
N TYR A 375 14.33 -7.49 23.32
CA TYR A 375 15.45 -8.18 22.69
C TYR A 375 15.29 -9.71 22.76
N ASP A 376 14.86 -10.25 23.91
CA ASP A 376 14.66 -11.70 24.06
C ASP A 376 13.56 -12.18 23.12
N LEU A 377 12.45 -11.45 23.05
CA LEU A 377 11.35 -11.76 22.14
C LEU A 377 11.77 -11.65 20.66
N TYR A 378 12.50 -10.61 20.28
CA TYR A 378 13.04 -10.48 18.93
C TYR A 378 13.99 -11.64 18.58
N SER A 379 14.86 -12.04 19.53
CA SER A 379 15.81 -13.13 19.35
C SER A 379 15.10 -14.49 19.18
N GLU A 380 14.04 -14.73 19.95
CA GLU A 380 13.16 -15.89 19.82
C GLU A 380 12.52 -15.93 18.43
N LEU A 381 11.86 -14.84 18.01
CA LEU A 381 11.22 -14.74 16.70
C LEU A 381 12.21 -14.97 15.55
N ARG A 382 13.41 -14.41 15.65
CA ARG A 382 14.47 -14.54 14.65
C ARG A 382 14.96 -15.98 14.52
N THR A 383 15.01 -16.74 15.61
CA THR A 383 15.55 -18.10 15.64
C THR A 383 14.50 -19.13 15.24
N ASP A 384 13.28 -19.00 15.76
CA ASP A 384 12.27 -20.07 15.71
C ASP A 384 11.22 -19.86 14.61
N LEU A 385 11.10 -18.63 14.08
CA LEU A 385 10.04 -18.23 13.16
C LEU A 385 10.59 -17.53 11.91
N TRP A 386 11.32 -18.26 11.06
CA TRP A 386 11.85 -17.73 9.79
C TRP A 386 10.80 -17.08 8.86
N ARG A 387 9.52 -17.44 9.00
CA ARG A 387 8.40 -16.84 8.24
C ARG A 387 7.86 -15.54 8.85
N ALA A 388 8.38 -15.11 9.99
CA ALA A 388 8.14 -13.80 10.59
C ALA A 388 9.14 -12.74 10.06
N ALA A 389 9.86 -13.01 8.95
CA ALA A 389 10.89 -12.13 8.41
C ALA A 389 10.45 -10.66 8.31
N MET A 390 9.26 -10.38 7.76
CA MET A 390 8.78 -8.99 7.66
C MET A 390 8.44 -8.35 9.01
N PHE A 391 8.00 -9.13 10.00
CA PHE A 391 7.79 -8.64 11.37
C PHE A 391 9.14 -8.32 12.05
N ILE A 392 10.13 -9.20 11.86
CA ILE A 392 11.50 -9.04 12.37
C ILE A 392 12.16 -7.81 11.74
N GLU A 393 12.06 -7.66 10.41
CA GLU A 393 12.57 -6.50 9.66
C GLU A 393 11.97 -5.20 10.18
N MET A 394 10.64 -5.14 10.33
CA MET A 394 9.97 -3.94 10.83
C MET A 394 10.32 -3.63 12.30
N THR A 395 10.56 -4.66 13.12
CA THR A 395 11.05 -4.50 14.51
C THR A 395 12.47 -3.94 14.50
N TRP A 396 13.35 -4.50 13.69
CA TRP A 396 14.72 -4.02 13.54
C TRP A 396 14.76 -2.57 13.06
N GLU A 397 13.92 -2.24 12.09
CA GLU A 397 13.80 -0.87 11.58
C GLU A 397 13.36 0.11 12.67
N ARG A 398 12.36 -0.28 13.47
CA ARG A 398 11.85 0.52 14.57
C ARG A 398 12.89 0.75 15.66
N VAL A 399 13.64 -0.29 16.04
CA VAL A 399 14.72 -0.23 17.03
C VAL A 399 15.83 0.70 16.56
N LEU A 400 16.27 0.57 15.30
CA LEU A 400 17.35 1.39 14.77
C LEU A 400 16.97 2.85 14.60
N HIS A 401 15.75 3.16 14.17
CA HIS A 401 15.27 4.55 14.15
C HIS A 401 15.28 5.18 15.55
N ARG A 402 14.95 4.41 16.60
CA ARG A 402 15.01 4.87 17.99
C ARG A 402 16.44 5.05 18.47
N TYR A 403 17.34 4.13 18.14
CA TYR A 403 18.76 4.28 18.42
C TYR A 403 19.34 5.54 17.75
N LEU A 404 19.01 5.78 16.47
CA LEU A 404 19.43 6.98 15.74
C LEU A 404 18.93 8.28 16.39
N SER A 405 17.80 8.24 17.09
CA SER A 405 17.23 9.40 17.80
C SER A 405 17.91 9.70 19.14
N GLN A 406 18.83 8.86 19.59
CA GLN A 406 19.52 8.98 20.89
C GLN A 406 21.05 9.06 20.75
N VAL A 407 21.60 8.51 19.66
CA VAL A 407 23.04 8.37 19.48
C VAL A 407 23.70 9.68 19.01
N GLN A 408 24.89 9.98 19.55
CA GLN A 408 25.74 11.10 19.15
C GLN A 408 27.22 10.68 19.19
N GLY A 409 28.07 11.33 18.37
CA GLY A 409 29.50 11.09 18.33
C GLY A 409 30.06 10.77 16.95
N HIS A 410 31.21 10.09 16.93
CA HIS A 410 31.93 9.71 15.72
C HIS A 410 31.83 8.20 15.49
N PHE A 411 31.33 7.80 14.33
CA PHE A 411 31.14 6.39 13.96
C PHE A 411 31.95 6.07 12.72
N GLU A 412 32.94 5.20 12.87
CA GLU A 412 33.71 4.69 11.74
C GLU A 412 32.90 3.62 11.00
N LEU A 413 32.59 3.89 9.73
CA LEU A 413 31.82 2.96 8.91
C LEU A 413 32.76 2.09 8.07
N THR A 414 32.40 0.82 7.90
CA THR A 414 33.19 -0.12 7.09
C THR A 414 32.83 0.04 5.62
N PRO A 415 33.76 0.42 4.73
CA PRO A 415 33.48 0.48 3.29
C PRO A 415 33.23 -0.92 2.73
N LEU A 416 32.18 -1.08 1.91
CA LEU A 416 31.82 -2.38 1.32
C LEU A 416 32.55 -2.69 0.00
N ASP A 417 33.24 -1.69 -0.56
CA ASP A 417 34.12 -1.85 -1.72
C ASP A 417 35.49 -1.27 -1.37
N SER A 418 36.56 -1.96 -1.79
CA SER A 418 37.95 -1.53 -1.57
C SER A 418 38.30 -0.18 -2.20
N SER A 419 37.54 0.26 -3.21
CA SER A 419 37.69 1.56 -3.87
C SER A 419 36.98 2.70 -3.13
N HIS A 420 36.12 2.40 -2.16
CA HIS A 420 35.42 3.41 -1.37
C HIS A 420 36.38 4.01 -0.32
N PRO A 421 36.41 5.35 -0.17
CA PRO A 421 37.23 5.97 0.86
C PRO A 421 36.74 5.59 2.27
N PRO A 422 37.60 5.61 3.30
CA PRO A 422 37.14 5.54 4.68
C PRO A 422 36.13 6.66 4.98
N TYR A 423 35.09 6.35 5.75
CA TYR A 423 34.07 7.32 6.11
C TYR A 423 33.77 7.28 7.60
N THR A 424 33.85 8.45 8.24
CA THR A 424 33.45 8.64 9.63
C THR A 424 32.19 9.49 9.66
N LEU A 425 31.09 8.90 10.12
CA LEU A 425 29.85 9.61 10.35
C LEU A 425 29.97 10.40 11.66
N HIS A 426 29.87 11.73 11.56
CA HIS A 426 29.83 12.60 12.73
C HIS A 426 28.39 13.06 12.99
N LEU A 427 27.87 12.69 14.16
CA LEU A 427 26.55 13.08 14.64
C LEU A 427 26.76 14.03 15.82
N SER A 428 26.67 15.34 15.55
CA SER A 428 26.86 16.38 16.58
C SER A 428 25.71 16.44 17.58
N GLN A 429 24.54 15.97 17.18
CA GLN A 429 23.34 15.86 18.01
C GLN A 429 22.56 14.61 17.60
N PRO A 430 21.66 14.10 18.45
CA PRO A 430 20.78 13.00 18.06
C PRO A 430 19.86 13.43 16.89
N PHE A 431 19.44 12.46 16.07
CA PHE A 431 18.51 12.77 14.97
C PHE A 431 17.11 13.07 15.49
N HIS A 432 16.49 14.14 14.99
CA HIS A 432 15.05 14.22 15.00
C HIS A 432 14.50 13.34 13.87
N ILE A 433 13.82 12.24 14.21
CA ILE A 433 13.19 11.35 13.23
C ILE A 433 11.83 11.93 12.83
N TYR A 434 11.73 12.37 11.58
CA TYR A 434 10.45 12.70 10.96
C TYR A 434 9.85 11.46 10.33
N ASP A 435 8.64 11.12 10.73
CA ASP A 435 7.94 9.95 10.21
C ASP A 435 7.49 10.09 8.75
N ALA A 436 7.17 8.94 8.15
CA ALA A 436 6.80 8.74 6.75
C ALA A 436 5.80 9.76 6.19
N CYS A 437 6.18 10.39 5.08
CA CYS A 437 5.28 11.16 4.22
C CYS A 437 4.60 10.23 3.21
N SER A 438 3.32 10.49 2.90
CA SER A 438 2.53 9.64 2.01
C SER A 438 2.79 9.87 0.51
N THR A 439 3.45 10.97 0.13
CA THR A 439 3.74 11.32 -1.26
C THR A 439 5.15 11.91 -1.40
N ASP A 440 5.74 11.76 -2.60
CA ASP A 440 7.06 12.34 -2.91
C ASP A 440 7.06 13.87 -2.77
N ILE A 441 5.94 14.53 -3.05
CA ILE A 441 5.78 15.98 -2.89
C ILE A 441 5.81 16.35 -1.41
N ALA A 442 5.00 15.69 -0.58
CA ALA A 442 4.97 15.94 0.86
C ALA A 442 6.34 15.66 1.49
N PHE A 443 7.00 14.58 1.05
CA PHE A 443 8.34 14.26 1.51
C PHE A 443 9.36 15.33 1.11
N ARG A 444 9.34 15.79 -0.14
CA ARG A 444 10.20 16.91 -0.58
C ARG A 444 9.97 18.17 0.24
N LEU A 445 8.71 18.52 0.52
CA LEU A 445 8.39 19.68 1.36
C LEU A 445 8.93 19.50 2.79
N THR A 446 8.88 18.29 3.33
CA THR A 446 9.44 17.96 4.63
C THR A 446 10.98 18.01 4.63
N LEU A 447 11.64 17.52 3.57
CA LEU A 447 13.09 17.68 3.40
C LEU A 447 13.52 19.15 3.29
N LEU A 448 12.69 20.01 2.71
CA LEU A 448 12.96 21.45 2.67
C LEU A 448 12.93 22.10 4.07
N LYS A 449 12.24 21.49 5.04
CA LYS A 449 12.27 21.94 6.44
C LYS A 449 13.59 21.61 7.13
N ALA A 450 14.46 20.80 6.51
CA ALA A 450 15.80 20.57 7.02
C ALA A 450 16.66 21.85 7.00
N PHE A 451 16.30 22.85 6.19
CA PHE A 451 17.05 24.09 6.09
C PHE A 451 16.46 25.15 7.01
N ASP A 452 17.30 25.67 7.89
CA ASP A 452 16.98 26.85 8.68
C ASP A 452 16.96 28.11 7.80
N SER A 453 16.41 29.20 8.35
CA SER A 453 16.28 30.49 7.66
C SER A 453 17.61 31.09 7.19
N ASP A 454 18.72 30.68 7.79
CA ASP A 454 20.09 31.07 7.43
C ASP A 454 20.75 30.11 6.41
N GLY A 455 20.04 29.05 6.01
CA GLY A 455 20.51 28.01 5.10
C GLY A 455 21.36 26.91 5.76
N SER A 456 21.54 26.94 7.08
CA SER A 456 22.12 25.83 7.83
C SER A 456 21.17 24.62 7.85
N VAL A 457 21.71 23.41 8.04
CA VAL A 457 20.93 22.18 7.96
C VAL A 457 20.75 21.62 9.36
N THR A 458 19.50 21.46 9.80
CA THR A 458 19.16 20.70 11.00
C THR A 458 19.45 19.23 10.77
N GLN A 459 20.16 18.61 11.72
CA GLN A 459 20.47 17.18 11.66
C GLN A 459 19.19 16.35 11.86
N SER A 460 18.50 16.08 10.77
CA SER A 460 17.18 15.44 10.72
C SER A 460 17.22 14.19 9.88
N CYS A 461 16.54 13.14 10.33
CA CYS A 461 16.37 11.89 9.60
C CYS A 461 14.90 11.73 9.21
N TYR A 462 14.66 11.36 7.96
CA TYR A 462 13.34 11.31 7.36
C TYR A 462 13.09 9.87 6.94
N ALA A 463 12.25 9.17 7.69
CA ALA A 463 11.79 7.85 7.32
C ALA A 463 10.84 7.98 6.12
N TYR A 464 11.00 7.10 5.12
CA TYR A 464 10.07 7.04 3.99
C TYR A 464 9.44 5.66 3.95
N ALA A 465 8.13 5.59 4.18
CA ALA A 465 7.43 4.31 4.12
C ALA A 465 7.46 3.76 2.68
N ASP A 466 7.84 2.49 2.53
CA ASP A 466 7.76 1.70 1.30
C ASP A 466 8.65 2.16 0.13
N THR A 467 9.85 2.68 0.41
CA THR A 467 10.91 2.76 -0.61
C THR A 467 11.79 1.52 -0.58
N PRO A 468 11.79 0.67 -1.62
CA PRO A 468 12.54 -0.59 -1.63
C PRO A 468 14.07 -0.42 -1.80
N ALA A 469 14.62 0.76 -1.49
CA ALA A 469 16.06 1.00 -1.57
C ALA A 469 16.61 1.86 -0.42
N LEU A 470 15.77 2.57 0.33
CA LEU A 470 16.15 3.41 1.45
C LEU A 470 15.02 3.35 2.49
N ASP A 471 15.33 2.99 3.73
CA ASP A 471 14.34 3.02 4.82
C ASP A 471 14.22 4.44 5.40
N SER A 472 15.32 5.17 5.41
CA SER A 472 15.34 6.59 5.76
C SER A 472 16.47 7.36 5.09
N VAL A 473 16.36 8.69 5.07
CA VAL A 473 17.40 9.58 4.57
C VAL A 473 17.69 10.70 5.55
N ALA A 474 18.93 11.15 5.58
CA ALA A 474 19.33 12.29 6.40
C ALA A 474 20.22 13.24 5.62
N ILE A 475 20.16 14.51 6.00
CA ILE A 475 21.12 15.51 5.52
C ILE A 475 22.00 15.90 6.71
N VAL A 476 23.29 15.59 6.62
CA VAL A 476 24.27 15.85 7.68
C VAL A 476 25.42 16.67 7.10
N GLY A 477 25.45 17.96 7.46
CA GLY A 477 26.38 18.92 6.86
C GLY A 477 26.16 19.04 5.35
N SER A 478 27.18 18.67 4.57
CA SER A 478 27.13 18.65 3.10
C SER A 478 26.77 17.29 2.50
N ASN A 479 26.48 16.28 3.33
CA ASN A 479 26.24 14.91 2.85
C ASN A 479 24.75 14.59 2.82
N PHE A 480 24.34 13.89 1.75
CA PHE A 480 23.07 13.16 1.71
C PHE A 480 23.34 11.71 2.08
N LEU A 481 22.72 11.25 3.16
CA LEU A 481 22.85 9.91 3.69
C LEU A 481 21.58 9.14 3.39
N GLY A 482 21.73 7.96 2.81
CA GLY A 482 20.66 6.98 2.72
C GLY A 482 20.90 5.86 3.71
N PHE A 483 19.95 5.59 4.61
CA PHE A 483 20.04 4.47 5.54
C PHE A 483 19.23 3.29 4.98
N GLN A 484 19.84 2.11 5.05
CA GLN A 484 19.17 0.83 4.79
C GLN A 484 19.43 -0.11 5.97
N MET A 485 18.39 -0.66 6.55
CA MET A 485 18.41 -1.49 7.73
C MET A 485 18.32 -2.94 7.29
N ALA A 486 19.40 -3.69 7.50
CA ALA A 486 19.52 -5.05 6.98
C ALA A 486 19.58 -6.08 8.11
N THR A 487 18.74 -7.10 8.04
CA THR A 487 18.72 -8.23 8.98
C THR A 487 19.49 -9.45 8.44
N GLY A 488 19.73 -9.51 7.13
CA GLY A 488 20.46 -10.58 6.42
C GLY A 488 21.71 -10.11 5.68
N SER A 489 22.47 -11.04 5.09
CA SER A 489 23.72 -10.75 4.39
C SER A 489 23.53 -10.14 2.99
N THR A 490 22.33 -10.26 2.42
CA THR A 490 22.00 -9.77 1.08
C THR A 490 20.78 -8.87 1.12
N HIS A 491 20.88 -7.71 0.50
CA HIS A 491 19.82 -6.73 0.37
C HIS A 491 19.98 -5.99 -0.97
N SER A 492 19.22 -6.40 -1.98
CA SER A 492 19.27 -5.71 -3.28
C SER A 492 18.61 -4.33 -3.20
N MET A 493 19.27 -3.30 -3.69
CA MET A 493 18.69 -1.96 -3.83
C MET A 493 17.99 -1.85 -5.17
N LYS A 494 16.70 -1.50 -5.20
CA LYS A 494 16.01 -1.32 -6.48
C LYS A 494 16.39 0.03 -7.11
N LEU A 495 16.90 -0.01 -8.36
CA LEU A 495 17.29 1.19 -9.10
C LEU A 495 16.19 2.25 -9.15
N ILE A 496 14.95 1.83 -9.37
CA ILE A 496 13.78 2.72 -9.45
C ILE A 496 13.55 3.52 -8.15
N ALA A 497 13.91 2.97 -7.00
CA ALA A 497 13.77 3.66 -5.73
C ALA A 497 14.90 4.68 -5.49
N LEU A 498 16.11 4.44 -6.01
CA LEU A 498 17.20 5.43 -6.01
C LEU A 498 16.88 6.60 -6.96
N GLN A 499 16.37 6.29 -8.16
CA GLN A 499 15.90 7.32 -9.10
C GLN A 499 14.77 8.14 -8.48
N ARG A 500 13.83 7.49 -7.79
CA ARG A 500 12.78 8.17 -7.03
C ARG A 500 13.37 9.07 -5.94
N ALA A 501 14.36 8.59 -5.19
CA ALA A 501 15.02 9.41 -4.18
C ALA A 501 15.69 10.66 -4.77
N GLN A 502 16.28 10.54 -5.96
CA GLN A 502 16.90 11.68 -6.64
C GLN A 502 15.86 12.75 -7.02
N ARG A 503 14.62 12.34 -7.33
CA ARG A 503 13.52 13.28 -7.62
C ARG A 503 13.11 14.12 -6.41
N TRP A 504 13.36 13.65 -5.20
CA TRP A 504 13.16 14.47 -3.99
C TRP A 504 14.09 15.69 -4.00
N LEU A 505 15.27 15.56 -4.60
CA LEU A 505 16.29 16.60 -4.69
C LEU A 505 16.08 17.45 -5.95
N LYS A 506 14.99 18.21 -5.98
CA LYS A 506 14.53 18.96 -7.16
C LYS A 506 15.54 20.04 -7.59
N ILE A 507 15.80 20.12 -8.89
CA ILE A 507 16.61 21.17 -9.52
C ILE A 507 15.96 22.56 -9.28
N GLY A 508 16.78 23.56 -9.02
CA GLY A 508 16.34 24.92 -8.71
C GLY A 508 15.89 25.11 -7.26
N THR A 509 16.12 24.13 -6.38
CA THR A 509 15.84 24.22 -4.94
C THR A 509 17.15 24.07 -4.14
N PRO A 510 17.19 24.45 -2.84
CA PRO A 510 18.35 24.22 -1.98
C PRO A 510 18.80 22.75 -1.91
N LEU A 511 17.91 21.80 -2.23
CA LEU A 511 18.17 20.37 -2.27
C LEU A 511 19.01 19.93 -3.49
N GLU A 512 19.08 20.73 -4.55
CA GLU A 512 19.78 20.37 -5.80
C GLU A 512 21.25 20.00 -5.56
N LYS A 513 21.91 20.68 -4.61
CA LYS A 513 23.32 20.45 -4.27
C LYS A 513 23.60 19.03 -3.76
N PHE A 514 22.56 18.31 -3.31
CA PHE A 514 22.67 16.95 -2.82
C PHE A 514 22.41 15.91 -3.90
N ARG A 515 22.06 16.30 -5.13
CA ARG A 515 21.82 15.34 -6.23
C ARG A 515 23.07 14.49 -6.48
N PRO A 516 22.90 13.18 -6.71
CA PRO A 516 24.02 12.29 -6.93
C PRO A 516 24.74 12.71 -8.22
N SER A 517 26.06 12.63 -8.24
CA SER A 517 26.90 12.84 -9.42
C SER A 517 28.25 12.15 -9.23
N LYS A 518 29.13 12.20 -10.24
CA LYS A 518 30.50 11.66 -10.11
C LYS A 518 31.29 12.37 -9.01
N ASP A 519 31.06 13.66 -8.83
CA ASP A 519 31.75 14.52 -7.87
C ASP A 519 31.01 14.60 -6.53
N ASN A 520 29.72 14.26 -6.50
CA ASN A 520 28.87 14.25 -5.32
C ASN A 520 28.19 12.88 -5.19
N LYS A 521 28.91 11.91 -4.62
CA LYS A 521 28.38 10.56 -4.43
C LYS A 521 27.53 10.49 -3.16
N TRP A 522 26.42 9.76 -3.21
CA TRP A 522 25.64 9.49 -2.01
C TRP A 522 26.31 8.44 -1.14
N ASN A 523 26.20 8.58 0.18
CA ASN A 523 26.62 7.57 1.12
C ASN A 523 25.41 6.73 1.52
N ILE A 524 25.36 5.50 1.04
CA ILE A 524 24.39 4.49 1.46
C ILE A 524 24.98 3.72 2.63
N ILE A 525 24.33 3.84 3.79
CA ILE A 525 24.76 3.26 5.05
C ILE A 525 23.83 2.10 5.39
N PHE A 526 24.37 0.89 5.31
CA PHE A 526 23.72 -0.33 5.77
C PHE A 526 23.90 -0.45 7.28
N MET A 527 22.81 -0.40 8.04
CA MET A 527 22.83 -0.67 9.48
C MET A 527 22.57 -2.17 9.68
N VAL A 528 23.61 -2.88 10.13
CA VAL A 528 23.66 -4.35 10.10
C VAL A 528 24.00 -4.88 11.50
N PRO A 529 23.36 -5.96 11.96
CA PRO A 529 23.80 -6.69 13.15
C PRO A 529 25.29 -7.05 13.09
N SER A 530 26.00 -6.82 14.19
CA SER A 530 27.44 -7.09 14.33
C SER A 530 27.82 -8.55 14.05
N THR A 531 26.88 -9.48 14.24
CA THR A 531 27.02 -10.91 13.93
C THR A 531 27.26 -11.20 12.44
N LEU A 532 26.91 -10.28 11.55
CA LEU A 532 27.16 -10.39 10.11
C LEU A 532 28.48 -9.74 9.68
N LYS A 533 29.26 -9.19 10.62
CA LYS A 533 30.57 -8.60 10.33
C LYS A 533 31.50 -9.64 9.70
N GLY A 534 32.06 -9.30 8.54
CA GLY A 534 32.90 -10.19 7.73
C GLY A 534 32.16 -11.00 6.65
N ASN A 535 30.82 -11.10 6.73
CA ASN A 535 29.98 -11.82 5.77
C ASN A 535 28.95 -10.92 5.07
N PHE A 536 29.06 -9.60 5.23
CA PHE A 536 28.19 -8.62 4.58
C PHE A 536 28.92 -8.01 3.36
N PRO A 537 28.66 -8.51 2.13
CA PRO A 537 29.33 -8.04 0.93
C PRO A 537 28.79 -6.68 0.45
N LEU A 538 29.42 -6.17 -0.61
CA LEU A 538 28.84 -5.11 -1.43
C LEU A 538 27.45 -5.53 -1.94
N GLN A 539 26.48 -4.63 -1.80
CA GLN A 539 25.10 -4.91 -2.18
C GLN A 539 24.86 -4.55 -3.64
N SER A 540 24.12 -5.41 -4.35
CA SER A 540 23.81 -5.20 -5.76
C SER A 540 22.69 -4.17 -5.94
N ILE A 541 22.74 -3.47 -7.08
CA ILE A 541 21.64 -2.63 -7.56
C ILE A 541 20.85 -3.50 -8.55
N ASP A 542 19.58 -3.76 -8.24
CA ASP A 542 18.66 -4.48 -9.12
C ASP A 542 18.10 -3.54 -10.19
N ASP A 543 18.46 -3.80 -11.45
CA ASP A 543 18.03 -3.06 -12.63
C ASP A 543 16.98 -3.82 -13.48
N SER A 544 16.51 -4.99 -13.02
CA SER A 544 15.62 -5.88 -13.79
C SER A 544 14.30 -5.23 -14.24
N THR A 545 13.88 -4.14 -13.60
CA THR A 545 12.67 -3.36 -13.93
C THR A 545 12.93 -2.13 -14.82
N ALA A 546 14.18 -1.79 -15.13
CA ALA A 546 14.53 -0.62 -15.95
C ALA A 546 14.12 -0.76 -17.43
N SER A 547 13.97 -1.99 -17.92
CA SER A 547 13.66 -2.30 -19.33
C SER A 547 12.24 -1.91 -19.79
N LEU A 548 11.35 -1.48 -18.88
CA LEU A 548 10.00 -0.98 -19.20
C LEU A 548 9.94 0.54 -19.44
N TRP A 549 11.06 1.25 -19.25
CA TRP A 549 11.14 2.69 -19.44
C TRP A 549 11.58 3.03 -20.87
N LYS A 550 10.75 3.78 -21.62
CA LYS A 550 11.17 4.46 -22.85
C LYS A 550 10.97 5.96 -22.64
N PRO A 551 12.04 6.77 -22.67
CA PRO A 551 11.90 8.21 -22.44
C PRO A 551 11.08 8.88 -23.54
N PRO A 552 10.41 10.01 -23.25
CA PRO A 552 9.81 10.87 -24.26
C PRO A 552 10.92 11.36 -25.21
N GLN A 553 10.70 11.26 -26.52
CA GLN A 553 11.61 11.84 -27.50
C GLN A 553 11.79 13.34 -27.20
N ALA A 554 13.03 13.75 -26.95
CA ALA A 554 13.38 15.16 -26.81
C ALA A 554 12.81 15.92 -28.00
N GLN A 555 11.85 16.82 -27.72
CA GLN A 555 11.35 17.74 -28.73
C GLN A 555 12.54 18.56 -29.22
N THR A 556 12.98 18.24 -30.43
CA THR A 556 13.97 19.05 -31.12
C THR A 556 13.28 20.36 -31.45
N LEU A 557 13.49 21.37 -30.62
CA LEU A 557 13.15 22.75 -30.95
C LEU A 557 13.91 23.10 -32.23
N ALA A 558 13.22 23.01 -33.37
CA ALA A 558 13.70 23.52 -34.63
C ALA A 558 13.98 25.01 -34.45
N SER A 559 15.27 25.36 -34.44
CA SER A 559 15.69 26.75 -34.46
C SER A 559 15.30 27.37 -35.80
N SER A 560 14.28 28.22 -35.78
CA SER A 560 13.97 29.10 -36.91
C SER A 560 15.09 30.14 -37.02
N THR A 561 15.85 30.01 -38.09
CA THR A 561 16.92 30.93 -38.47
C THR A 561 16.29 32.14 -39.16
N THR A 562 16.35 33.32 -38.53
CA THR A 562 16.57 34.61 -39.22
C THR A 562 16.76 35.72 -38.18
N GLY A 563 17.93 36.35 -38.15
CA GLY A 563 18.15 37.59 -37.41
C GLY A 563 19.60 37.83 -36.99
N ARG A 564 20.38 38.47 -37.86
CA ARG A 564 21.72 39.01 -37.56
C ARG A 564 21.65 40.08 -36.45
N SER A 565 22.49 39.96 -35.42
CA SER A 565 23.15 41.13 -34.80
C SER A 565 24.38 40.70 -33.99
N ASN A 566 25.39 41.56 -34.01
CA ASN A 566 26.77 41.37 -33.55
C ASN A 566 26.97 41.70 -32.07
N LYS A 567 28.06 41.12 -31.50
CA LYS A 567 28.73 41.41 -30.20
C LYS A 567 27.93 40.93 -28.96
N GLN A 568 28.50 40.30 -27.94
CA GLN A 568 29.84 40.42 -27.36
C GLN A 568 30.14 39.13 -26.53
N LYS A 569 31.36 38.61 -26.61
CA LYS A 569 31.83 37.43 -25.85
C LYS A 569 31.88 37.75 -24.35
N HIS A 570 30.93 37.23 -23.58
CA HIS A 570 31.17 36.89 -22.17
C HIS A 570 31.18 35.36 -22.04
N LYS A 571 32.35 34.84 -21.68
CA LYS A 571 32.61 33.42 -21.40
C LYS A 571 31.96 33.06 -20.06
N LYS A 572 30.63 33.01 -20.01
CA LYS A 572 29.89 32.37 -18.92
C LYS A 572 30.09 30.86 -19.09
N ARG A 573 30.84 30.23 -18.17
CA ARG A 573 30.82 28.77 -18.02
C ARG A 573 29.35 28.38 -17.87
N ARG A 574 28.81 27.64 -18.84
CA ARG A 574 27.55 26.92 -18.65
C ARG A 574 27.83 25.87 -17.58
N VAL A 575 27.28 26.07 -16.39
CA VAL A 575 27.02 24.96 -15.48
C VAL A 575 26.00 24.11 -16.22
N ILE A 576 26.44 22.96 -16.72
CA ILE A 576 25.54 21.96 -17.27
C ILE A 576 24.84 21.38 -16.04
N ALA A 577 23.59 21.76 -15.83
CA ALA A 577 22.72 21.06 -14.90
C ALA A 577 22.69 19.59 -15.35
N ASN A 578 23.05 18.67 -14.46
CA ASN A 578 23.01 17.24 -14.76
C ASN A 578 21.54 16.86 -15.06
N PRO A 579 21.23 16.32 -16.25
CA PRO A 579 19.94 15.69 -16.48
C PRO A 579 19.77 14.51 -15.51
N ASP A 580 18.55 14.05 -15.31
CA ASP A 580 18.28 12.82 -14.55
C ASP A 580 19.17 11.67 -15.06
N PHE A 581 19.68 10.82 -14.16
CA PHE A 581 20.57 9.72 -14.55
C PHE A 581 19.72 8.62 -15.20
N GLU A 582 19.63 8.68 -16.54
CA GLU A 582 18.77 7.82 -17.37
C GLU A 582 19.31 6.40 -17.60
N ASP A 583 20.57 6.08 -17.22
CA ASP A 583 21.19 4.78 -17.49
C ASP A 583 21.56 3.98 -16.23
N SER A 584 21.16 2.70 -16.19
CA SER A 584 21.39 1.75 -15.10
C SER A 584 22.87 1.47 -14.79
N GLY A 585 23.77 1.73 -15.74
CA GLY A 585 25.22 1.57 -15.58
C GLY A 585 25.92 2.70 -14.82
N VAL A 586 25.25 3.82 -14.53
CA VAL A 586 25.90 5.02 -13.95
C VAL A 586 25.79 5.08 -12.42
N TRP A 587 24.76 4.46 -11.83
CA TRP A 587 24.50 4.56 -10.39
C TRP A 587 25.60 3.95 -9.52
N GLY A 588 26.24 2.86 -9.96
CA GLY A 588 27.39 2.28 -9.24
C GLY A 588 28.56 3.26 -9.06
N ASN A 589 28.69 4.25 -9.95
CA ASN A 589 29.72 5.29 -9.87
C ASN A 589 29.28 6.52 -9.07
N CYS A 590 28.02 6.62 -8.69
CA CYS A 590 27.42 7.76 -7.99
C CYS A 590 27.09 7.45 -6.52
N LEU A 591 27.40 6.25 -6.05
CA LEU A 591 27.12 5.80 -4.69
C LEU A 591 28.41 5.31 -4.04
N TYR A 592 28.52 5.54 -2.74
CA TYR A 592 29.37 4.79 -1.84
C TYR A 592 28.49 3.95 -0.94
N GLN A 593 28.90 2.71 -0.69
CA GLN A 593 28.22 1.80 0.21
C GLN A 593 29.11 1.52 1.43
N TYR A 594 28.52 1.68 2.60
CA TYR A 594 29.17 1.45 3.89
C TYR A 594 28.30 0.57 4.78
N ALA A 595 28.91 -0.22 5.65
CA ALA A 595 28.23 -0.89 6.74
C ALA A 595 28.55 -0.22 8.09
N TRP A 596 27.48 0.07 8.84
CA TRP A 596 27.51 0.33 10.25
C TRP A 596 27.12 -0.95 10.98
N PHE A 597 28.12 -1.67 11.49
CA PHE A 597 27.88 -2.85 12.32
C PHE A 597 27.52 -2.42 13.73
N VAL A 598 26.30 -2.75 14.15
CA VAL A 598 25.76 -2.40 15.47
C VAL A 598 25.53 -3.67 16.28
N ASP A 599 25.89 -3.67 17.55
CA ASP A 599 25.53 -4.76 18.45
C ASP A 599 24.03 -4.67 18.76
N GLU A 600 23.30 -5.77 18.56
CA GLU A 600 21.87 -5.82 18.86
C GLU A 600 21.63 -5.50 20.35
N LYS A 601 22.54 -5.90 21.24
CA LYS A 601 22.41 -5.59 22.68
C LYS A 601 22.60 -4.11 23.01
N ASP A 602 23.22 -3.34 22.14
CA ASP A 602 23.45 -1.90 22.36
C ASP A 602 22.28 -1.05 21.84
N VAL A 603 21.53 -1.55 20.85
CA VAL A 603 20.45 -0.78 20.22
C VAL A 603 19.07 -1.06 20.81
N PHE A 604 18.81 -2.27 21.32
CA PHE A 604 17.53 -2.60 21.94
C PHE A 604 17.22 -1.87 23.26
N PRO A 605 18.20 -1.55 24.14
CA PRO A 605 17.93 -0.75 25.34
C PRO A 605 17.29 0.60 25.02
N ALA A 606 17.74 1.28 23.96
CA ALA A 606 17.16 2.55 23.51
C ALA A 606 15.65 2.44 23.21
N TYR A 607 15.24 1.31 22.63
CA TYR A 607 13.84 1.03 22.32
C TYR A 607 13.05 0.61 23.55
N ALA A 608 13.63 -0.18 24.45
CA ALA A 608 13.01 -0.55 25.72
C ALA A 608 12.70 0.69 26.57
N THR A 609 13.68 1.58 26.76
CA THR A 609 13.49 2.87 27.46
C THR A 609 12.38 3.70 26.81
N TYR A 610 12.32 3.75 25.47
CA TYR A 610 11.22 4.43 24.79
C TYR A 610 9.84 3.83 25.14
N LEU A 611 9.72 2.50 25.17
CA LEU A 611 8.46 1.82 25.50
C LEU A 611 8.05 2.00 26.97
N GLU A 612 9.01 2.14 27.88
CA GLU A 612 8.78 2.25 29.32
C GLU A 612 8.53 3.70 29.79
N GLU A 613 9.33 4.65 29.29
CA GLU A 613 9.37 6.01 29.86
C GLU A 613 8.65 7.04 28.98
N ASP A 614 8.77 6.91 27.66
CA ASP A 614 8.35 7.94 26.70
C ASP A 614 7.09 7.57 25.93
N PHE A 615 6.67 6.30 25.98
CA PHE A 615 5.62 5.79 25.11
C PHE A 615 4.32 6.56 25.28
N ASP A 616 3.80 6.70 26.49
CA ASP A 616 2.53 7.39 26.75
C ASP A 616 2.55 8.89 26.38
N SER A 617 3.69 9.56 26.61
CA SER A 617 3.88 10.96 26.27
C SER A 617 3.98 11.17 24.75
N ALA A 618 4.80 10.37 24.09
CA ALA A 618 4.93 10.35 22.64
C ALA A 618 3.60 9.94 21.98
N PHE A 619 2.89 8.99 22.55
CA PHE A 619 1.60 8.49 22.10
C PHE A 619 0.53 9.59 22.11
N SER A 620 0.45 10.37 23.19
CA SER A 620 -0.47 11.51 23.29
C SER A 620 -0.17 12.59 22.24
N THR A 621 1.12 12.84 21.98
CA THR A 621 1.57 13.84 20.99
C THR A 621 1.35 13.36 19.54
N VAL A 622 1.63 12.09 19.26
CA VAL A 622 1.55 11.47 17.93
C VAL A 622 0.11 11.30 17.46
N THR A 623 -0.80 11.06 18.39
CA THR A 623 -2.23 10.93 18.10
C THR A 623 -2.92 12.29 18.01
N GLY A 624 -2.46 13.30 18.75
CA GLY A 624 -3.06 14.64 18.75
C GLY A 624 -4.50 14.64 19.29
N TYR A 625 -4.87 13.60 20.04
CA TYR A 625 -6.19 13.40 20.62
C TYR A 625 -6.07 13.42 22.15
N ASN A 626 -6.10 14.63 22.72
CA ASN A 626 -6.41 14.86 24.13
C ASN A 626 -7.87 15.31 24.27
#